data_AF-A0A959CUK4-F1
#
_entry.id   AF-A0A959CUK4-F1
#
_cell.length_a   1.000
_cell.length_b   1.000
_cell.length_c   1.000
_cell.angle_alpha   90.00
_cell.angle_beta   90.00
_cell.angle_gamma   90.00
#
_symmetry.space_group_name_H-M   'P 1'
#
loop_
_entity.id
_entity.type
_entity.pdbx_description
1 polymer ?
#
loop_
_entity_poly.entity_id
_entity_poly.type
_entity_poly.pdbx_seq_one_letter_code
_entity_poly.pdbx_strand_id
1 'polypeptide(L)' 'HKEYTWQHTLSDITMALLNAGLVLEEFREYDYSPYNCWPNMEEKAPGKFRSKLLPGVPHLFSLKMRG' A
#
# COMPACT_ATOMS: atom_id res chain seq x y z
N HIS A 1 2.09 -17.42 -13.60
CA HIS A 1 1.58 -16.06 -13.34
C HIS A 1 2.77 -15.11 -13.40
N LYS A 2 2.66 -13.98 -14.13
CA LYS A 2 3.76 -13.01 -14.25
C LYS A 2 3.38 -11.81 -13.39
N GLU A 3 3.98 -11.73 -12.22
CA GLU A 3 3.81 -10.63 -11.29
C GLU A 3 4.92 -9.61 -11.55
N TYR A 4 4.53 -8.35 -11.66
CA TYR A 4 5.47 -7.24 -11.79
C TYR A 4 5.44 -6.49 -10.48
N THR A 5 6.52 -6.59 -9.72
CA THR A 5 6.71 -5.81 -8.50
C THR A 5 7.53 -4.57 -8.86
N TRP A 6 7.14 -3.44 -8.29
CA TRP A 6 7.83 -2.17 -8.49
C TRP A 6 8.37 -1.71 -7.14
N GLN A 7 9.69 -1.74 -6.96
CA GLN A 7 10.36 -1.45 -5.69
C GLN A 7 10.71 0.04 -5.57
N HIS A 8 9.71 0.91 -5.62
CA HIS A 8 9.92 2.31 -5.24
C HIS A 8 9.52 2.55 -3.80
N THR A 9 10.28 3.43 -3.17
CA THR A 9 9.88 3.93 -1.85
C THR A 9 8.62 4.76 -2.01
N LEU A 10 7.84 4.88 -0.92
CA LEU A 10 6.71 5.81 -0.89
C LEU A 10 7.15 7.24 -1.21
N SER A 11 8.37 7.62 -0.79
CA SER A 11 8.95 8.93 -1.08
C SER A 11 9.13 9.13 -2.59
N ASP A 12 9.68 8.15 -3.31
CA ASP A 12 9.89 8.28 -4.76
C ASP A 12 8.57 8.46 -5.50
N ILE A 13 7.56 7.65 -5.16
CA ILE A 13 6.22 7.71 -5.76
C ILE A 13 5.58 9.07 -5.46
N THR A 14 5.60 9.49 -4.20
CA THR A 14 4.95 10.73 -3.77
C THR A 14 5.63 11.96 -4.40
N MET A 15 6.96 12.01 -4.37
CA MET A 15 7.73 13.13 -4.91
C MET A 15 7.61 13.22 -6.44
N ALA A 16 7.56 12.09 -7.15
CA ALA A 16 7.34 12.09 -8.60
C ALA A 16 6.00 12.76 -8.97
N LEU A 17 4.94 12.46 -8.22
CA LEU A 17 3.62 13.05 -8.44
C LEU A 17 3.58 14.54 -8.07
N LEU A 18 4.21 14.93 -6.95
CA LEU A 18 4.32 16.34 -6.55
C LEU A 18 5.11 17.17 -7.57
N ASN A 19 6.23 16.64 -8.07
CA ASN A 19 7.05 17.29 -9.09
C ASN A 19 6.35 17.42 -10.44
N ALA A 20 5.34 16.58 -10.71
CA ALA A 20 4.46 16.70 -11.87
C ALA A 20 3.39 17.81 -11.72
N GLY A 21 3.39 18.54 -10.60
CA GLY A 21 2.44 19.63 -10.31
C GLY A 21 1.12 19.17 -9.69
N LEU A 22 0.98 17.88 -9.37
CA LEU A 22 -0.21 17.38 -8.69
C LEU A 22 -0.20 17.77 -7.21
N VAL A 23 -1.38 18.05 -6.66
CA VAL A 23 -1.55 18.39 -5.25
C VAL A 23 -2.08 17.18 -4.49
N LEU A 24 -1.39 16.80 -3.42
CA LEU A 24 -1.85 15.74 -2.52
C LEU A 24 -3.08 16.22 -1.73
N GLU A 25 -4.19 15.50 -1.85
CA GLU A 25 -5.43 15.75 -1.09
C GLU A 25 -5.60 14.78 0.07
N GLU A 26 -5.24 13.52 -0.13
CA GLU A 26 -5.40 12.49 0.88
C GLU A 26 -4.31 11.42 0.75
N PHE A 27 -3.74 11.04 1.90
CA PHE A 27 -2.86 9.89 2.03
C PHE A 27 -3.38 9.00 3.16
N ARG A 28 -3.55 7.71 2.88
CA ARG A 28 -3.97 6.71 3.87
C ARG A 28 -3.13 5.46 3.76
N GLU A 29 -2.82 4.88 4.90
CA GLU A 29 -2.18 3.59 5.02
C GLU A 29 -3.14 2.58 5.65
N TYR A 30 -3.00 1.33 5.25
CA TYR A 30 -3.84 0.24 5.69
C TYR A 30 -2.98 -0.93 6.16
N ASP A 31 -3.30 -1.43 7.35
CA ASP A 31 -2.61 -2.52 8.03
C ASP A 31 -2.93 -3.92 7.46
N TYR A 32 -3.56 -3.97 6.29
CA TYR A 32 -3.94 -5.20 5.62
C TYR A 32 -3.44 -5.23 4.17
N SER A 33 -3.23 -6.43 3.66
CA SER A 33 -3.02 -6.71 2.24
C SER A 33 -4.32 -7.23 1.62
N PRO A 34 -4.64 -6.84 0.37
CA PRO A 34 -5.74 -7.44 -0.38
C PRO A 34 -5.49 -8.90 -0.77
N TYR A 35 -4.25 -9.38 -0.62
CA TYR A 35 -3.83 -10.73 -0.98
C TYR A 35 -3.12 -11.42 0.19
N ASN A 36 -3.25 -12.75 0.26
CA ASN A 36 -2.47 -13.58 1.17
C ASN A 36 -1.05 -13.79 0.61
N CYS A 37 -0.23 -12.75 0.63
CA CYS A 37 1.06 -12.71 -0.08
C CYS A 37 2.29 -13.07 0.77
N TRP A 38 2.12 -13.32 2.07
CA TRP A 38 3.21 -13.75 2.96
C TRP A 38 2.80 -14.93 3.86
N PRO A 39 3.79 -15.71 4.36
CA PRO A 39 3.51 -16.70 5.40
C PRO A 39 2.94 -16.03 6.66
N ASN A 40 2.03 -16.72 7.34
CA ASN A 40 1.41 -16.28 8.59
C ASN A 40 0.50 -15.04 8.48
N MET A 41 -0.10 -14.80 7.31
CA MET A 41 -1.22 -13.87 7.24
C MET A 41 -2.53 -14.55 7.65
N GLU A 42 -3.44 -13.76 8.21
CA GLU A 42 -4.79 -14.17 8.61
C GLU A 42 -5.82 -13.26 7.94
N GLU A 43 -6.87 -13.86 7.39
CA GLU A 43 -8.00 -13.10 6.86
C GLU A 43 -8.89 -12.64 8.01
N LYS A 44 -8.96 -11.32 8.24
CA LYS A 44 -9.81 -10.73 9.30
C LYS A 44 -11.15 -10.24 8.77
N ALA A 45 -11.26 -10.02 7.47
CA ALA A 45 -12.47 -9.72 6.73
C ALA A 45 -12.26 -10.15 5.27
N PRO A 46 -13.33 -10.35 4.47
CA PRO A 46 -13.20 -10.76 3.07
C PRO A 46 -12.20 -9.88 2.31
N GLY A 47 -11.12 -10.48 1.81
CA GLY A 47 -10.07 -9.80 1.05
C GLY A 47 -9.18 -8.86 1.89
N LYS A 48 -9.12 -9.04 3.21
CA LYS A 48 -8.24 -8.28 4.12
C LYS A 48 -7.38 -9.23 4.94
N PHE A 49 -6.17 -9.45 4.47
CA PHE A 49 -5.17 -10.31 5.11
C PHE A 49 -4.23 -9.46 5.96
N ARG A 50 -4.01 -9.85 7.22
CA ARG A 50 -3.09 -9.16 8.14
C ARG A 50 -1.99 -10.08 8.62
N SER A 51 -0.78 -9.56 8.83
CA SER A 51 0.31 -10.33 9.40
C SER A 51 0.05 -10.66 10.87
N LYS A 52 0.17 -11.94 11.26
CA LYS A 52 0.14 -12.35 12.67
C LYS A 52 1.39 -11.95 13.44
N LEU A 53 2.54 -11.91 12.75
CA LEU A 53 3.85 -11.63 13.36
C LEU A 53 4.09 -10.12 13.54
N LEU A 54 3.55 -9.32 12.62
CA LEU A 54 3.71 -7.86 12.58
C LEU A 54 2.33 -7.19 12.51
N PRO A 55 1.55 -7.24 13.61
CA PRO A 55 0.25 -6.59 13.64
C PRO A 55 0.40 -5.08 13.47
N GLY A 56 -0.47 -4.47 12.65
CA GLY A 56 -0.50 -3.02 12.44
C GLY A 56 0.49 -2.48 11.40
N VAL A 57 1.35 -3.32 10.80
CA VAL A 57 2.25 -2.86 9.72
C VAL A 57 1.44 -2.55 8.46
N PRO A 58 1.65 -1.37 7.84
CA PRO A 58 0.97 -1.02 6.62
C PRO A 58 1.49 -1.87 5.45
N HIS A 59 0.57 -2.57 4.80
CA HIS A 59 0.86 -3.38 3.61
C HIS A 59 0.27 -2.76 2.35
N LEU A 60 -0.57 -1.74 2.50
CA LEU A 60 -1.24 -1.03 1.42
C LEU A 60 -1.31 0.45 1.76
N PHE A 61 -1.23 1.30 0.73
CA PHE A 61 -1.49 2.73 0.85
C PHE A 61 -2.34 3.23 -0.31
N SER A 62 -2.98 4.38 -0.12
CA SER A 62 -3.70 5.10 -1.18
C SER A 62 -3.30 6.58 -1.17
N LEU A 63 -3.12 7.14 -2.36
CA LEU A 63 -2.91 8.56 -2.59
C LEU A 63 -4.06 9.11 -3.44
N LYS A 64 -4.65 10.22 -2.99
CA LYS A 64 -5.58 11.02 -3.78
C LYS A 64 -4.87 12.30 -4.22
N MET A 65 -4.72 12.47 -5.52
CA MET A 65 -4.04 13.61 -6.12
C MET A 65 -5.02 14.43 -6.95
N ARG A 66 -4.89 15.76 -6.92
CA ARG A 66 -5.64 16.70 -7.76
C ARG A 66 -4.71 17.34 -8.79
N GLY A 67 -5.16 17.39 -10.05
CA GLY A 67 -4.50 18.12 -11.15
C GLY A 67 -4.88 19.58 -11.24
#